data_AF-A0A372MEP0-F1
#
_entry.id   AF-A0A372MEP0-F1
#
_cell.length_a   1.000
_cell.length_b   1.000
_cell.length_c   1.000
_cell.angle_alpha   90.00
_cell.angle_beta   90.00
_cell.angle_gamma   90.00
#
_symmetry.space_group_name_H-M   'P 1'
#
loop_
_entity.id
_entity.type
_entity.pdbx_description
1 polymer ?
#
loop_
_entity_poly.entity_id
_entity_poly.type
_entity_poly.pdbx_seq_one_letter_code
_entity_poly.pdbx_strand_id
1 'polypeptide(L)'
;MKRKELLGRLIGEVTNFLLDGNPLRLVVSLHQEEDGAHLTFFDDKKRSEEELNRINKALHPKYERPELAEYYGLMAGHDVTWDSRLELIGWQIKHADVDNSDSGLRIDLWLGSDAFNPEKFTIGKE
;
A
#
# COMPACT_ATOMS: atom_id res chain seq x y z
N MET A 1 13.57 -8.12 10.68
CA MET A 1 13.40 -8.35 9.22
C MET A 1 14.35 -7.41 8.49
N LYS A 2 15.09 -7.87 7.48
CA LYS A 2 15.99 -6.97 6.75
C LYS A 2 15.14 -6.03 5.89
N ARG A 3 15.48 -4.73 5.81
CA ARG A 3 14.74 -3.70 5.04
C ARG A 3 14.33 -4.16 3.63
N LYS A 4 15.23 -4.87 2.94
CA LYS A 4 14.98 -5.51 1.63
C LYS A 4 13.78 -6.47 1.63
N GLU A 5 13.64 -7.31 2.66
CA GLU A 5 12.55 -8.30 2.75
C GLU A 5 11.20 -7.63 2.95
N LEU A 6 11.16 -6.56 3.78
CA LEU A 6 9.96 -5.77 3.99
C LEU A 6 9.50 -5.11 2.69
N LEU A 7 10.41 -4.39 2.02
CA LEU A 7 10.11 -3.70 0.78
C LEU A 7 9.69 -4.67 -0.33
N GLY A 8 10.43 -5.78 -0.50
CA GLY A 8 10.08 -6.79 -1.48
C GLY A 8 8.70 -7.40 -1.25
N ARG A 9 8.34 -7.65 0.01
CA ARG A 9 7.01 -8.14 0.36
C ARG A 9 5.92 -7.10 0.07
N LEU A 10 6.09 -5.87 0.52
CA LEU A 10 5.12 -4.79 0.29
C LEU A 10 4.86 -4.57 -1.20
N ILE A 11 5.93 -4.49 -1.99
CA ILE A 11 5.84 -4.37 -3.45
C ILE A 11 5.04 -5.55 -4.02
N GLY A 12 5.34 -6.78 -3.60
CA GLY A 12 4.64 -7.97 -4.09
C GLY A 12 3.14 -7.98 -3.77
N GLU A 13 2.76 -7.67 -2.53
CA GLU A 13 1.35 -7.66 -2.11
C GLU A 13 0.54 -6.60 -2.85
N VAL A 14 1.04 -5.37 -2.94
CA VAL A 14 0.34 -4.27 -3.64
C VAL A 14 0.29 -4.53 -5.14
N THR A 15 1.37 -5.04 -5.73
CA THR A 15 1.40 -5.38 -7.17
C THR A 15 0.38 -6.47 -7.48
N ASN A 16 0.28 -7.51 -6.65
CA ASN A 16 -0.74 -8.56 -6.82
C ASN A 16 -2.16 -7.98 -6.79
N PHE A 17 -2.45 -7.08 -5.83
CA PHE A 17 -3.73 -6.39 -5.77
C PHE A 17 -4.04 -5.59 -7.05
N LEU A 18 -3.06 -4.85 -7.57
CA LEU A 18 -3.25 -4.07 -8.80
C LEU A 18 -3.47 -4.96 -10.02
N LEU A 19 -2.77 -6.10 -10.09
CA LEU A 19 -2.90 -7.07 -11.19
C LEU A 19 -4.29 -7.73 -11.26
N ASP A 20 -5.03 -7.82 -10.14
CA ASP A 20 -6.42 -8.29 -10.16
C ASP A 20 -7.33 -7.38 -11.01
N GLY A 21 -6.96 -6.10 -11.18
CA GLY A 21 -7.64 -5.16 -12.07
C GLY A 21 -7.31 -5.34 -13.56
N ASN A 22 -6.42 -6.28 -13.90
CA ASN A 22 -5.89 -6.52 -15.24
C ASN A 22 -5.47 -5.22 -15.99
N PRO A 23 -4.55 -4.42 -15.41
CA PRO A 23 -4.07 -3.20 -16.02
C PRO A 23 -3.18 -3.50 -17.23
N LEU A 24 -3.20 -2.62 -18.24
CA LEU A 24 -2.25 -2.72 -19.36
C LEU A 24 -0.89 -2.10 -18.98
N ARG A 25 -0.88 -1.19 -18.02
CA ARG A 25 0.32 -0.54 -17.49
C ARG A 25 0.30 -0.55 -15.98
N LEU A 26 1.42 -0.96 -15.40
CA LEU A 26 1.68 -0.89 -13.96
C LEU A 26 3.09 -0.34 -13.76
N VAL A 27 3.23 0.65 -12.88
CA VAL A 27 4.52 1.25 -12.52
C VAL A 27 4.68 1.19 -11.01
N VAL A 28 5.85 0.75 -10.56
CA VAL A 28 6.26 0.82 -9.16
C VAL A 28 7.49 1.71 -9.06
N SER A 29 7.40 2.76 -8.25
CA SER A 29 8.50 3.65 -7.92
C SER A 29 8.89 3.45 -6.46
N LEU A 30 10.19 3.29 -6.20
CA LEU A 30 10.74 3.17 -4.85
C LEU A 30 11.77 4.27 -4.63
N HIS A 31 11.45 5.21 -3.75
CA HIS A 31 12.39 6.18 -3.21
C HIS A 31 12.85 5.70 -1.83
N GLN A 32 14.16 5.57 -1.61
CA GLN A 32 14.71 5.18 -0.31
C GLN A 32 15.56 6.30 0.28
N GLU A 33 15.34 6.57 1.56
CA GLU A 33 16.15 7.46 2.37
C GLU A 33 16.78 6.72 3.56
N GLU A 34 17.59 7.41 4.35
CA GLU A 34 18.32 6.81 5.48
C GLU A 34 17.37 6.20 6.52
N ASP A 35 16.27 6.88 6.85
CA ASP A 35 15.31 6.51 7.91
C ASP A 35 13.91 6.11 7.40
N GLY A 36 13.69 6.12 6.08
CA GLY A 36 12.39 5.85 5.50
C GLY A 36 12.41 5.47 4.02
N ALA A 37 11.24 5.18 3.47
CA ALA A 37 11.03 4.93 2.05
C ALA A 37 9.64 5.40 1.62
N HIS A 38 9.55 5.87 0.39
CA HIS A 38 8.29 6.20 -0.26
C HIS A 38 8.12 5.27 -1.46
N LEU A 39 7.01 4.53 -1.46
CA LEU A 39 6.62 3.63 -2.52
C LEU A 39 5.40 4.21 -3.23
N THR A 40 5.48 4.39 -4.53
CA THR A 40 4.34 4.81 -5.34
C THR A 40 4.01 3.74 -6.36
N PHE A 41 2.73 3.39 -6.45
CA PHE A 41 2.20 2.46 -7.42
C PHE A 41 1.21 3.19 -8.33
N PHE A 42 1.31 2.91 -9.62
CA PHE A 42 0.37 3.39 -10.63
C PHE A 42 -0.16 2.23 -11.45
N ASP A 43 -1.43 2.29 -11.78
CA ASP A 43 -2.00 1.50 -12.87
C ASP A 43 -2.74 2.39 -13.87
N ASP A 44 -3.30 1.80 -14.93
CA ASP A 44 -4.14 2.51 -15.90
C ASP A 44 -5.64 2.20 -15.79
N LYS A 45 -6.08 1.83 -14.58
CA LYS A 45 -7.46 1.50 -14.25
C LYS A 45 -8.01 2.48 -13.21
N LYS A 46 -8.86 3.40 -13.66
CA LYS A 46 -9.60 4.26 -12.73
C LYS A 46 -10.55 3.44 -11.87
N ARG A 47 -10.65 3.83 -10.60
CA ARG A 47 -11.56 3.23 -9.61
C ARG A 47 -12.74 4.15 -9.32
N SER A 48 -13.88 3.58 -8.96
CA SER A 48 -15.01 4.37 -8.48
C SER A 48 -14.67 5.04 -7.15
N GLU A 49 -15.42 6.08 -6.76
CA GLU A 49 -15.23 6.72 -5.45
C GLU A 49 -15.43 5.72 -4.29
N GLU A 50 -16.37 4.78 -4.42
CA GLU A 50 -16.59 3.72 -3.44
C GLU A 50 -15.40 2.77 -3.33
N GLU A 51 -14.81 2.39 -4.46
CA GLU A 51 -13.60 1.56 -4.48
C GLU A 51 -12.40 2.31 -3.88
N LEU A 52 -12.16 3.57 -4.25
CA LEU A 52 -11.10 4.40 -3.68
C LEU A 52 -11.24 4.50 -2.16
N ASN A 53 -12.46 4.77 -1.67
CA ASN A 53 -12.74 4.82 -0.25
C ASN A 53 -12.49 3.49 0.46
N ARG A 54 -12.80 2.37 -0.20
CA ARG A 54 -12.56 1.03 0.35
C ARG A 54 -11.07 0.71 0.44
N ILE A 55 -10.30 0.99 -0.61
CA ILE A 55 -8.83 0.84 -0.63
C ILE A 55 -8.20 1.72 0.45
N ASN A 56 -8.60 2.99 0.50
CA ASN A 56 -8.08 3.95 1.47
C ASN A 56 -8.38 3.52 2.91
N LYS A 57 -9.61 3.03 3.18
CA LYS A 57 -9.98 2.52 4.51
C LYS A 57 -9.18 1.28 4.88
N ALA A 58 -8.95 0.37 3.95
CA ALA A 58 -8.16 -0.84 4.20
C ALA A 58 -6.70 -0.50 4.51
N LEU A 59 -6.10 0.48 3.84
CA LEU A 59 -4.74 0.95 4.14
C LEU A 59 -4.62 1.74 5.46
N HIS A 60 -5.75 2.13 6.08
CA HIS A 60 -5.81 2.81 7.38
C HIS A 60 -6.62 2.01 8.41
N PRO A 61 -6.15 0.81 8.80
CA PRO A 61 -6.87 -0.05 9.73
C PRO A 61 -6.97 0.60 11.12
N LYS A 62 -8.16 0.53 11.74
CA LYS A 62 -8.46 1.16 13.04
C LYS A 62 -8.10 0.33 14.27
N TYR A 63 -7.87 -0.97 14.11
CA TYR A 63 -7.67 -1.92 15.21
C TYR A 63 -6.19 -2.23 15.43
N GLU A 64 -5.85 -2.66 16.65
CA GLU A 64 -4.51 -3.13 17.01
C GLU A 64 -4.03 -4.23 16.05
N ARG A 65 -2.78 -4.10 15.63
CA ARG A 65 -2.12 -5.03 14.72
C ARG A 65 -2.18 -6.46 15.33
N PRO A 66 -2.85 -7.43 14.70
CA PRO A 66 -2.92 -8.79 15.21
C PRO A 66 -1.54 -9.46 15.21
N GLU A 67 -1.35 -10.45 16.08
CA GLU A 67 -0.12 -11.23 16.12
C GLU A 67 0.09 -12.01 14.82
N LEU A 68 1.29 -11.92 14.25
CA LEU A 68 1.61 -12.46 12.92
C LEU A 68 1.32 -13.96 12.78
N ALA A 69 1.59 -14.76 13.82
CA ALA A 69 1.45 -16.22 13.78
C ALA A 69 -0.01 -16.70 13.78
N GLU A 70 -0.87 -16.04 14.55
CA GLU A 70 -2.30 -16.34 14.64
C GLU A 70 -3.01 -16.07 13.30
N TYR A 71 -2.51 -15.08 12.55
CA TYR A 71 -3.11 -14.65 11.29
C TYR A 71 -2.63 -15.42 10.05
N TYR A 72 -1.40 -15.96 10.03
CA TYR A 72 -1.01 -16.91 8.97
C TYR A 72 -1.85 -18.19 8.99
N GLY A 73 -2.36 -18.58 10.17
CA GLY A 73 -3.37 -19.64 10.30
C GLY A 73 -4.68 -19.31 9.57
N LEU A 74 -5.07 -18.04 9.51
CA LEU A 74 -6.24 -17.55 8.75
C LEU A 74 -5.95 -17.46 7.25
N MET A 75 -4.73 -17.07 6.85
CA MET A 75 -4.32 -16.97 5.43
C MET A 75 -4.15 -18.32 4.71
N ALA A 76 -3.95 -19.41 5.45
CA ALA A 76 -3.78 -20.75 4.87
C ALA A 76 -5.11 -21.48 4.56
N GLY A 77 -6.26 -20.94 5.01
CA GLY A 77 -7.54 -21.65 4.99
C GLY A 77 -8.68 -21.05 4.16
N HIS A 78 -8.61 -19.78 3.76
CA HIS A 78 -9.70 -19.09 3.06
C HIS A 78 -9.18 -18.14 1.97
N ASP A 79 -9.99 -17.96 0.90
CA ASP A 79 -9.83 -16.90 -0.11
C ASP A 79 -9.71 -15.54 0.61
N VAL A 80 -8.47 -15.08 0.79
CA VAL A 80 -8.20 -13.80 1.43
C VAL A 80 -8.72 -12.71 0.52
N THR A 81 -9.81 -12.05 0.91
CA THR A 81 -10.32 -10.86 0.23
C THR A 81 -9.22 -9.81 0.19
N TRP A 82 -9.08 -9.10 -0.93
CA TRP A 82 -8.03 -8.10 -1.13
C TRP A 82 -8.00 -7.02 -0.03
N ASP A 83 -9.16 -6.70 0.58
CA ASP A 83 -9.26 -5.80 1.74
C ASP A 83 -8.31 -6.21 2.87
N SER A 84 -8.33 -7.49 3.26
CA SER A 84 -7.49 -8.01 4.35
C SER A 84 -5.99 -7.94 4.02
N ARG A 85 -5.63 -8.04 2.73
CA ARG A 85 -4.23 -7.86 2.29
C ARG A 85 -3.79 -6.40 2.41
N LEU A 86 -4.65 -5.47 2.01
CA LEU A 86 -4.39 -4.04 2.16
C LEU A 86 -4.35 -3.62 3.63
N GLU A 87 -5.17 -4.20 4.51
CA GLU A 87 -5.09 -3.99 5.97
C GLU A 87 -3.73 -4.42 6.53
N LEU A 88 -3.19 -5.55 6.07
CA LEU A 88 -1.85 -6.00 6.46
C LEU A 88 -0.74 -5.05 6.01
N ILE A 89 -0.90 -4.43 4.83
CA ILE A 89 0.00 -3.37 4.35
C ILE A 89 -0.17 -2.12 5.23
N GLY A 90 -1.41 -1.75 5.54
CA GLY A 90 -1.76 -0.62 6.40
C GLY A 90 -1.08 -0.64 7.77
N TRP A 91 -1.00 -1.81 8.42
CA TRP A 91 -0.28 -1.95 9.70
C TRP A 91 1.25 -1.84 9.60
N GLN A 92 1.83 -1.83 8.39
CA GLN A 92 3.27 -1.78 8.17
C GLN A 92 3.77 -0.41 7.69
N ILE A 93 2.85 0.48 7.28
CA ILE A 93 3.12 1.81 6.76
C ILE A 93 2.76 2.87 7.80
N LYS A 94 3.28 4.08 7.63
CA LYS A 94 2.93 5.25 8.46
C LYS A 94 1.73 6.01 7.91
N HIS A 95 1.63 6.06 6.58
CA HIS A 95 0.60 6.79 5.86
C HIS A 95 0.40 6.15 4.49
N ALA A 96 -0.80 6.29 3.95
CA ALA A 96 -1.09 6.03 2.55
C ALA A 96 -1.97 7.12 1.96
N ASP A 97 -1.79 7.41 0.68
CA ASP A 97 -2.72 8.20 -0.11
C ASP A 97 -3.17 7.38 -1.32
N VAL A 98 -4.45 7.47 -1.63
CA VAL A 98 -5.08 6.70 -2.70
C VAL A 98 -5.99 7.63 -3.49
N ASP A 99 -5.73 7.76 -4.78
CA ASP A 99 -6.57 8.55 -5.68
C ASP A 99 -6.52 8.03 -7.12
N ASN A 100 -7.39 8.59 -7.96
CA ASN A 100 -7.21 8.48 -9.40
C ASN A 100 -6.32 9.63 -9.88
N SER A 101 -5.21 9.27 -10.50
CA SER A 101 -4.48 10.15 -11.41
C SER A 101 -5.25 10.37 -12.72
N ASP A 102 -4.73 11.23 -13.59
CA ASP A 102 -5.29 11.44 -14.93
C ASP A 102 -5.45 10.13 -15.71
N SER A 103 -4.54 9.17 -15.50
CA SER A 103 -4.43 7.92 -16.25
C SER A 103 -4.94 6.66 -15.56
N GLY A 104 -5.22 6.66 -14.24
CA GLY A 104 -5.59 5.45 -13.50
C GLY A 104 -5.36 5.58 -11.99
N LEU A 105 -5.33 4.46 -11.26
CA LEU A 105 -5.13 4.46 -9.81
C LEU A 105 -3.70 4.86 -9.45
N ARG A 106 -3.56 5.67 -8.41
CA ARG A 106 -2.30 5.95 -7.72
C ARG A 106 -2.43 5.53 -6.26
N ILE A 107 -1.43 4.82 -5.76
CA ILE A 107 -1.29 4.48 -4.34
C ILE A 107 0.10 4.92 -3.91
N ASP A 108 0.17 5.86 -2.96
CA ASP A 108 1.39 6.27 -2.30
C ASP A 108 1.45 5.65 -0.90
N LEU A 109 2.58 5.02 -0.56
CA LEU A 109 2.83 4.41 0.74
C LEU A 109 4.10 4.99 1.35
N TRP A 110 4.02 5.41 2.60
CA TRP A 110 5.17 5.92 3.35
C TRP A 110 5.57 4.99 4.48
N LEU A 111 6.88 4.70 4.51
CA LEU A 111 7.53 3.83 5.47
C LEU A 111 8.62 4.64 6.18
N GLY A 112 8.79 4.48 7.50
CA GLY A 112 9.90 5.14 8.17
C GLY A 112 9.76 5.28 9.68
N SER A 113 10.77 5.93 10.27
CA SER A 113 10.83 6.26 11.69
C SER A 113 9.77 7.30 12.11
N ASP A 114 9.60 7.54 13.41
CA ASP A 114 8.65 8.55 13.93
C ASP A 114 9.04 10.00 13.56
N ALA A 115 10.24 10.22 12.99
CA ALA A 115 10.66 11.51 12.43
C ALA A 115 10.17 11.73 10.98
N PHE A 116 9.46 10.76 10.39
CA PHE A 116 8.92 10.83 9.04
C PHE A 116 7.92 11.99 8.91
N ASN A 117 8.18 12.92 7.99
CA ASN A 117 7.30 14.05 7.69
C ASN A 117 6.75 13.94 6.25
N PRO A 118 5.47 13.55 6.07
CA PRO A 118 4.86 13.36 4.75
C PRO A 118 4.81 14.63 3.89
N GLU A 119 4.78 15.82 4.50
CA GLU A 119 4.76 17.09 3.76
C GLU A 119 6.05 17.33 2.94
N LYS A 120 7.15 16.65 3.28
CA LYS A 120 8.40 16.73 2.51
C LYS A 120 8.39 15.85 1.24
N PHE A 121 7.38 14.99 1.08
CA PHE A 121 7.31 13.98 0.02
C PHE A 121 6.11 14.16 -0.91
N THR A 122 5.26 15.15 -0.68
CA THR A 122 4.21 15.52 -1.63
C THR A 122 4.86 16.16 -2.86
N ILE A 123 4.85 15.46 -3.99
CA ILE A 123 5.22 16.02 -5.30
C ILE A 123 4.09 16.98 -5.71
N GLY A 124 4.37 18.29 -5.68
CA GLY A 124 3.49 19.33 -6.18
C GLY A 124 2.39 19.77 -5.20
N LYS A 125 2.74 20.65 -4.26
CA LYS A 125 1.83 21.69 -3.81
C LYS A 125 2.46 23.03 -4.23
N GLU A 126 1.97 23.59 -5.34
CA GLU A 126 2.11 25.03 -5.59
C GLU A 126 1.11 25.79 -4.73
#